data_AF-A0A9D5GLX9-F1
#
_entry.id   AF-A0A9D5GLX9-F1
#
_cell.length_a   1.000
_cell.length_b   1.000
_cell.length_c   1.000
_cell.angle_alpha   90.00
_cell.angle_beta   90.00
_cell.angle_gamma   90.00
#
_symmetry.space_group_name_H-M   'P 1'
#
loop_
_entity.id
_entity.type
_entity.pdbx_description
1 polymer ?
#
loop_
_entity_poly.entity_id
_entity_poly.type
_entity_poly.pdbx_seq_one_letter_code
_entity_poly.pdbx_strand_id
1 'polypeptide(L)'
;MAFQVPALPYGYDALEPYIDRETMLLHHDKHHAAYVSNLNAAIDKHPELAGTGAEELLRDLNKVPEDIRAVVKNNSGGHVNHSMFWQIMGPNRGGSPTGAIADAINKTFGDFAAFKKQFNEAGTKQFGSGWVWLARSADGRLQVLSSPNQDNPISQGLQPVFGNDVWEHAYYLKYQNRRADYLEAWWNVINWEHVNERLSLGIK
;
A
#
# COMPACT_ATOMS: atom_id res chain seq x y z
N MET A 1 -15.67 -10.51 -13.57
CA MET A 1 -14.35 -10.88 -14.15
C MET A 1 -13.40 -11.16 -12.99
N ALA A 2 -12.49 -12.12 -13.14
CA ALA A 2 -11.50 -12.44 -12.10
C ALA A 2 -10.53 -11.26 -11.87
N PHE A 3 -10.03 -11.14 -10.64
CA PHE A 3 -8.98 -10.18 -10.31
C PHE A 3 -7.68 -10.54 -11.03
N GLN A 4 -6.89 -9.53 -11.37
CA GLN A 4 -5.61 -9.68 -12.06
C GLN A 4 -4.51 -8.93 -11.31
N VAL A 5 -3.30 -9.49 -11.34
CA VAL A 5 -2.12 -8.75 -10.89
C VAL A 5 -1.88 -7.63 -11.92
N PRO A 6 -1.92 -6.35 -11.52
CA PRO A 6 -1.59 -5.25 -12.42
C PRO A 6 -0.15 -5.41 -12.90
N ALA A 7 0.14 -5.08 -14.16
CA ALA A 7 1.51 -5.07 -14.64
C ALA A 7 2.36 -4.06 -13.85
N LEU A 8 3.59 -4.44 -13.54
CA LEU A 8 4.53 -3.52 -12.92
C LEU A 8 4.77 -2.30 -13.85
N PRO A 9 4.63 -1.05 -13.37
CA PRO A 9 4.73 0.13 -14.25
C PRO A 9 6.13 0.43 -14.80
N TYR A 10 7.14 -0.33 -14.36
CA TYR A 10 8.55 -0.15 -14.66
C TYR A 10 9.30 -1.49 -14.58
N GLY A 11 10.56 -1.53 -15.03
CA GLY A 11 11.39 -2.74 -14.95
C GLY A 11 11.69 -3.18 -13.51
N TYR A 12 11.93 -4.46 -13.29
CA TYR A 12 12.18 -5.00 -11.94
C TYR A 12 13.42 -4.42 -11.25
N ASP A 13 14.40 -3.94 -12.00
CA ASP A 13 15.62 -3.28 -11.52
C ASP A 13 15.51 -1.75 -11.47
N ALA A 14 14.37 -1.17 -11.89
CA ALA A 14 14.23 0.27 -12.05
C ALA A 14 14.27 1.07 -10.73
N LEU A 15 14.14 0.39 -9.58
CA LEU A 15 14.19 1.00 -8.25
C LEU A 15 15.54 0.85 -7.56
N GLU A 16 16.54 0.29 -8.25
CA GLU A 16 17.91 0.28 -7.73
C GLU A 16 18.50 1.71 -7.62
N PRO A 17 19.36 1.97 -6.62
CA PRO A 17 19.92 1.03 -5.65
C PRO A 17 19.09 0.90 -4.36
N TYR A 18 17.81 1.31 -4.35
CA TYR A 18 16.98 1.40 -3.13
C TYR A 18 16.17 0.13 -2.86
N ILE A 19 15.61 -0.50 -3.89
CA ILE A 19 14.98 -1.82 -3.79
C ILE A 19 15.64 -2.70 -4.86
N ASP A 20 16.17 -3.85 -4.45
CA ASP A 20 16.87 -4.75 -5.36
C ASP A 20 15.90 -5.50 -6.29
N ARG A 21 16.40 -5.85 -7.48
CA ARG A 21 15.64 -6.55 -8.50
C ARG A 21 15.01 -7.86 -8.03
N GLU A 22 15.71 -8.63 -7.19
CA GLU A 22 15.23 -9.93 -6.71
C GLU A 22 14.01 -9.76 -5.80
N THR A 23 14.06 -8.77 -4.89
CA THR A 23 12.91 -8.37 -4.08
C THR A 23 11.74 -7.97 -4.97
N MET A 24 11.94 -7.13 -5.98
CA MET A 24 10.85 -6.71 -6.89
C MET A 24 10.19 -7.89 -7.62
N LEU A 25 10.98 -8.86 -8.08
CA LEU A 25 10.46 -10.08 -8.72
C LEU A 25 9.63 -10.92 -7.76
N LEU A 26 10.16 -11.22 -6.56
CA LEU A 26 9.45 -12.03 -5.59
C LEU A 26 8.19 -11.32 -5.09
N HIS A 27 8.29 -10.04 -4.77
CA HIS A 27 7.22 -9.24 -4.19
C HIS A 27 6.05 -9.06 -5.17
N HIS A 28 6.33 -8.82 -6.45
CA HIS A 28 5.30 -8.72 -7.48
C HIS A 28 4.81 -10.09 -7.99
N ASP A 29 5.71 -10.95 -8.49
CA ASP A 29 5.33 -12.17 -9.22
C ASP A 29 4.95 -13.34 -8.30
N LYS A 30 5.33 -13.30 -7.02
CA LYS A 30 5.00 -14.34 -6.04
C LYS A 30 4.03 -13.83 -4.98
N HIS A 31 4.40 -12.82 -4.21
CA HIS A 31 3.58 -12.36 -3.09
C HIS A 31 2.25 -11.74 -3.56
N HIS A 32 2.30 -10.75 -4.47
CA HIS A 32 1.07 -10.15 -5.00
C HIS A 32 0.23 -11.17 -5.78
N ALA A 33 0.87 -12.00 -6.62
CA ALA A 33 0.18 -13.06 -7.36
C ALA A 33 -0.55 -14.07 -6.47
N ALA A 34 0.03 -14.44 -5.33
CA ALA A 34 -0.62 -15.34 -4.37
C ALA A 34 -1.89 -14.72 -3.78
N TYR A 35 -1.88 -13.43 -3.42
CA TYR A 35 -3.09 -12.74 -2.94
C TYR A 35 -4.21 -12.75 -4.00
N VAL A 36 -3.88 -12.43 -5.25
CA VAL A 36 -4.86 -12.46 -6.35
C VAL A 36 -5.41 -13.87 -6.60
N SER A 37 -4.55 -14.88 -6.62
CA SER A 37 -4.96 -16.28 -6.82
C SER A 37 -5.89 -16.76 -5.70
N ASN A 38 -5.54 -16.49 -4.44
CA ASN A 38 -6.35 -16.89 -3.28
C ASN A 38 -7.67 -16.14 -3.21
N LEU A 39 -7.68 -14.85 -3.59
CA LEU A 39 -8.92 -14.06 -3.66
C LEU A 39 -9.87 -14.63 -4.70
N ASN A 40 -9.39 -14.89 -5.93
CA ASN A 40 -10.21 -15.49 -6.99
C ASN A 40 -10.79 -16.84 -6.53
N ALA A 41 -9.98 -17.72 -5.94
CA ALA A 41 -10.43 -19.02 -5.45
C ALA A 41 -11.49 -18.94 -4.32
N ALA A 42 -11.48 -17.87 -3.53
CA ALA A 42 -12.51 -17.62 -2.52
C ALA A 42 -13.81 -17.12 -3.15
N ILE A 43 -13.72 -16.19 -4.09
CA ILE A 43 -14.88 -15.59 -4.77
C ILE A 43 -15.59 -16.58 -5.70
N ASP A 44 -14.86 -17.52 -6.32
CA ASP A 44 -15.45 -18.56 -7.18
C ASP A 44 -16.47 -19.45 -6.45
N LYS A 45 -16.40 -19.52 -5.11
CA LYS A 45 -17.37 -20.24 -4.27
C LYS A 45 -18.67 -19.46 -4.03
N HIS A 46 -18.66 -18.16 -4.31
CA HIS A 46 -19.73 -17.20 -4.01
C HIS A 46 -20.03 -16.31 -5.23
N PRO A 47 -20.78 -16.83 -6.23
CA PRO A 47 -21.09 -16.11 -7.46
C PRO A 47 -21.78 -14.75 -7.25
N GLU A 48 -22.45 -14.55 -6.12
CA GLU A 48 -23.06 -13.28 -5.71
C GLU A 48 -22.05 -12.14 -5.50
N LEU A 49 -20.77 -12.47 -5.25
CA LEU A 49 -19.68 -11.50 -5.15
C LEU A 49 -19.00 -11.24 -6.50
N ALA A 50 -19.42 -11.93 -7.56
CA ALA A 50 -18.81 -11.76 -8.87
C ALA A 50 -19.04 -10.34 -9.40
N GLY A 51 -17.95 -9.62 -9.67
CA GLY A 51 -18.00 -8.24 -10.17
C GLY A 51 -17.86 -7.18 -9.08
N THR A 52 -17.95 -7.53 -7.80
CA THR A 52 -17.62 -6.65 -6.68
C THR A 52 -16.12 -6.35 -6.69
N GLY A 53 -15.74 -5.07 -6.61
CA GLY A 53 -14.34 -4.67 -6.61
C GLY A 53 -13.60 -5.03 -5.31
N ALA A 54 -12.29 -5.22 -5.36
CA ALA A 54 -11.50 -5.57 -4.16
C ALA A 54 -11.57 -4.48 -3.07
N GLU A 55 -11.56 -3.21 -3.45
CA GLU A 55 -11.78 -2.09 -2.52
C GLU A 55 -13.20 -2.12 -1.92
N GLU A 56 -14.21 -2.49 -2.70
CA GLU A 56 -15.60 -2.58 -2.25
C GLU A 56 -15.80 -3.71 -1.24
N LEU A 57 -15.17 -4.87 -1.47
CA LEU A 57 -15.12 -5.97 -0.51
C LEU A 57 -14.52 -5.52 0.83
N LEU A 58 -13.46 -4.68 0.81
CA LEU A 58 -12.82 -4.17 2.02
C LEU A 58 -13.64 -3.12 2.76
N ARG A 59 -14.50 -2.36 2.06
CA ARG A 59 -15.38 -1.34 2.67
C ARG A 59 -16.44 -1.96 3.55
N ASP A 60 -16.97 -3.12 3.16
CA ASP A 60 -18.08 -3.76 3.86
C ASP A 60 -17.89 -5.28 3.95
N LEU A 61 -16.94 -5.69 4.78
CA LEU A 61 -16.65 -7.10 5.04
C LEU A 61 -17.85 -7.86 5.65
N ASN A 62 -18.84 -7.16 6.20
CA ASN A 62 -20.04 -7.80 6.73
C ASN A 62 -20.94 -8.35 5.62
N LYS A 63 -20.88 -7.78 4.41
CA LYS A 63 -21.55 -8.31 3.21
C LYS A 63 -20.85 -9.54 2.62
N VAL A 64 -19.62 -9.80 3.04
CA VAL A 64 -18.90 -11.01 2.63
C VAL A 64 -19.40 -12.19 3.48
N PRO A 65 -19.77 -13.33 2.85
CA PRO A 65 -20.15 -14.55 3.53
C PRO A 65 -19.12 -14.97 4.57
N GLU A 66 -19.60 -15.41 5.72
CA GLU A 66 -18.77 -15.62 6.91
C GLU A 66 -17.65 -16.64 6.68
N ASP A 67 -17.92 -17.69 5.91
CA ASP A 67 -17.01 -18.79 5.62
C ASP A 67 -15.78 -18.36 4.77
N ILE A 68 -15.89 -17.27 4.01
CA ILE A 68 -14.78 -16.72 3.22
C ILE A 68 -14.30 -15.33 3.71
N ARG A 69 -14.97 -14.71 4.68
CA ARG A 69 -14.71 -13.32 5.12
C ARG A 69 -13.26 -13.06 5.47
N ALA A 70 -12.62 -13.96 6.23
CA ALA A 70 -11.22 -13.81 6.61
C ALA A 70 -10.27 -13.92 5.41
N VAL A 71 -10.56 -14.84 4.48
CA VAL A 71 -9.78 -15.03 3.25
C VAL A 71 -9.91 -13.80 2.36
N VAL A 72 -11.12 -13.28 2.17
CA VAL A 72 -11.38 -12.06 1.39
C VAL A 72 -10.71 -10.85 2.03
N LYS A 73 -10.80 -10.67 3.37
CA LYS A 73 -10.11 -9.59 4.08
C LYS A 73 -8.62 -9.60 3.79
N ASN A 74 -7.95 -10.74 3.99
CA ASN A 74 -6.50 -10.84 3.87
C ASN A 74 -6.03 -10.69 2.41
N ASN A 75 -6.72 -11.33 1.46
CA ASN A 75 -6.27 -11.38 0.07
C ASN A 75 -6.74 -10.17 -0.76
N SER A 76 -7.92 -9.61 -0.48
CA SER A 76 -8.30 -8.30 -1.04
C SER A 76 -7.42 -7.19 -0.48
N GLY A 77 -7.11 -7.24 0.82
CA GLY A 77 -6.14 -6.35 1.45
C GLY A 77 -4.79 -6.44 0.75
N GLY A 78 -4.23 -7.64 0.61
CA GLY A 78 -2.97 -7.85 -0.09
C GLY A 78 -3.01 -7.33 -1.53
N HIS A 79 -4.06 -7.62 -2.28
CA HIS A 79 -4.21 -7.13 -3.65
C HIS A 79 -4.29 -5.59 -3.74
N VAL A 80 -5.12 -4.95 -2.93
CA VAL A 80 -5.31 -3.49 -2.93
C VAL A 80 -4.04 -2.78 -2.46
N ASN A 81 -3.40 -3.28 -1.41
CA ASN A 81 -2.17 -2.69 -0.84
C ASN A 81 -1.05 -2.69 -1.89
N HIS A 82 -0.78 -3.84 -2.51
CA HIS A 82 0.31 -3.96 -3.48
C HIS A 82 -0.01 -3.23 -4.78
N SER A 83 -1.27 -3.26 -5.26
CA SER A 83 -1.67 -2.52 -6.45
C SER A 83 -1.42 -1.01 -6.31
N MET A 84 -1.64 -0.45 -5.12
CA MET A 84 -1.26 0.93 -4.82
C MET A 84 0.27 1.10 -4.74
N PHE A 85 0.95 0.21 -4.01
CA PHE A 85 2.39 0.27 -3.75
C PHE A 85 3.23 0.39 -5.03
N TRP A 86 2.89 -0.37 -6.07
CA TRP A 86 3.60 -0.31 -7.35
C TRP A 86 3.43 1.02 -8.08
N GLN A 87 2.27 1.67 -7.95
CA GLN A 87 1.98 2.91 -8.69
C GLN A 87 2.56 4.15 -8.01
N ILE A 88 2.70 4.14 -6.69
CA ILE A 88 3.30 5.24 -5.92
C ILE A 88 4.84 5.22 -5.92
N MET A 89 5.47 4.29 -6.63
CA MET A 89 6.91 4.21 -6.82
C MET A 89 7.29 4.41 -8.30
N GLY A 90 8.56 4.68 -8.59
CA GLY A 90 9.09 4.67 -9.95
C GLY A 90 10.58 5.06 -10.05
N PRO A 91 11.21 4.80 -11.22
CA PRO A 91 12.60 5.21 -11.48
C PRO A 91 12.73 6.72 -11.59
N ASN A 92 13.89 7.26 -11.17
CA ASN A 92 14.19 8.70 -11.23
C ASN A 92 13.11 9.57 -10.54
N ARG A 93 12.62 9.08 -9.40
CA ARG A 93 11.61 9.74 -8.56
C ARG A 93 12.24 10.21 -7.24
N GLY A 94 11.43 10.36 -6.19
CA GLY A 94 11.86 10.87 -4.90
C GLY A 94 11.87 12.39 -4.83
N GLY A 95 12.73 12.93 -3.95
CA GLY A 95 12.73 14.35 -3.61
C GLY A 95 11.54 14.75 -2.74
N SER A 96 11.36 16.07 -2.57
CA SER A 96 10.25 16.62 -1.77
C SER A 96 8.91 16.50 -2.52
N PRO A 97 7.78 16.37 -1.79
CA PRO A 97 6.46 16.35 -2.39
C PRO A 97 6.19 17.65 -3.16
N THR A 98 5.38 17.55 -4.20
CA THR A 98 4.95 18.69 -5.03
C THR A 98 3.43 18.72 -5.15
N GLY A 99 2.84 19.90 -5.42
CA GLY A 99 1.40 20.04 -5.64
C GLY A 99 0.55 19.88 -4.39
N ALA A 100 -0.70 19.45 -4.56
CA ALA A 100 -1.71 19.42 -3.50
C ALA A 100 -1.30 18.56 -2.28
N ILE A 101 -0.55 17.48 -2.50
CA ILE A 101 -0.03 16.66 -1.39
C ILE A 101 1.01 17.41 -0.55
N ALA A 102 1.85 18.25 -1.16
CA ALA A 102 2.84 19.05 -0.43
C ALA A 102 2.14 20.06 0.49
N ASP A 103 1.12 20.74 -0.03
CA ASP A 103 0.30 21.69 0.74
C ASP A 103 -0.44 20.99 1.88
N ALA A 104 -1.03 19.83 1.61
CA ALA A 104 -1.75 19.05 2.63
C ALA A 104 -0.81 18.52 3.72
N ILE A 105 0.41 18.12 3.35
CA ILE A 105 1.47 17.73 4.30
C ILE A 105 1.88 18.92 5.16
N ASN A 106 2.22 20.06 4.56
CA ASN A 106 2.66 21.25 5.29
C ASN A 106 1.56 21.75 6.25
N LYS A 107 0.30 21.73 5.81
CA LYS A 107 -0.85 22.13 6.63
C LYS A 107 -1.06 21.21 7.85
N THR A 108 -0.79 19.92 7.70
CA THR A 108 -1.12 18.91 8.73
C THR A 108 0.05 18.62 9.66
N PHE A 109 1.25 18.51 9.11
CA PHE A 109 2.46 18.07 9.83
C PHE A 109 3.46 19.20 10.05
N GLY A 110 3.18 20.41 9.53
CA GLY A 110 4.07 21.56 9.56
C GLY A 110 5.00 21.62 8.35
N ASP A 111 5.76 20.56 8.12
CA ASP A 111 6.63 20.43 6.95
C ASP A 111 6.84 18.96 6.52
N PHE A 112 7.51 18.77 5.38
CA PHE A 112 7.83 17.44 4.86
C PHE A 112 8.77 16.64 5.78
N ALA A 113 9.72 17.29 6.46
CA ALA A 113 10.67 16.60 7.32
C ALA A 113 9.98 16.02 8.57
N ALA A 114 9.07 16.77 9.17
CA ALA A 114 8.22 16.34 10.27
C ALA A 114 7.31 15.19 9.87
N PHE A 115 6.68 15.26 8.68
CA PHE A 115 5.90 14.15 8.12
C PHE A 115 6.76 12.89 7.92
N LYS A 116 7.90 13.02 7.23
CA LYS A 116 8.83 11.92 6.96
C LYS A 116 9.28 11.23 8.26
N LYS A 117 9.60 12.00 9.29
CA LYS A 117 9.96 11.50 10.62
C LYS A 117 8.82 10.72 11.26
N GLN A 118 7.61 11.27 11.30
CA GLN A 118 6.44 10.58 11.86
C GLN A 118 6.09 9.29 11.11
N PHE A 119 6.17 9.31 9.78
CA PHE A 119 5.92 8.14 8.94
C PHE A 119 6.95 7.03 9.17
N ASN A 120 8.24 7.36 9.18
CA ASN A 120 9.31 6.39 9.46
C ASN A 120 9.23 5.82 10.88
N GLU A 121 8.90 6.65 11.88
CA GLU A 121 8.68 6.19 13.25
C GLU A 121 7.51 5.20 13.34
N ALA A 122 6.40 5.47 12.66
CA ALA A 122 5.24 4.57 12.62
C ALA A 122 5.58 3.22 11.94
N GLY A 123 6.28 3.24 10.80
CA GLY A 123 6.73 2.02 10.13
C GLY A 123 7.74 1.20 10.94
N THR A 124 8.61 1.86 11.70
CA THR A 124 9.56 1.21 12.60
C THR A 124 8.85 0.56 13.80
N LYS A 125 7.84 1.25 14.37
CA LYS A 125 7.08 0.77 15.52
C LYS A 125 6.05 -0.31 15.20
N GLN A 126 5.69 -0.50 13.93
CA GLN A 126 4.80 -1.59 13.50
C GLN A 126 5.43 -2.95 13.84
N PHE A 127 4.95 -3.61 14.88
CA PHE A 127 5.49 -4.90 15.30
C PHE A 127 5.00 -6.03 14.38
N GLY A 128 5.92 -6.90 13.98
CA GLY A 128 5.63 -7.96 13.02
C GLY A 128 5.37 -7.43 11.61
N SER A 129 4.47 -8.12 10.91
CA SER A 129 4.08 -7.83 9.53
C SER A 129 3.02 -6.73 9.45
N GLY A 130 3.11 -5.86 8.46
CA GLY A 130 2.14 -4.77 8.30
C GLY A 130 2.57 -3.70 7.32
N TRP A 131 1.83 -2.60 7.38
CA TRP A 131 2.01 -1.44 6.52
C TRP A 131 1.98 -0.16 7.34
N VAL A 132 2.64 0.88 6.83
CA VAL A 132 2.48 2.26 7.29
C VAL A 132 1.81 3.09 6.20
N TRP A 133 0.90 3.97 6.59
CA TRP A 133 0.02 4.71 5.70
C TRP A 133 0.02 6.19 6.00
N LEU A 134 -0.13 6.99 4.95
CA LEU A 134 -0.75 8.30 5.02
C LEU A 134 -2.17 8.13 4.45
N ALA A 135 -3.16 8.33 5.31
CA ALA A 135 -4.55 8.21 4.94
C ALA A 135 -5.30 9.54 5.16
N ARG A 136 -6.37 9.71 4.40
CA ARG A 136 -7.26 10.88 4.45
C ARG A 136 -8.60 10.47 5.05
N SER A 137 -9.11 11.25 6.00
CA SER A 137 -10.47 11.12 6.53
C SER A 137 -11.50 11.91 5.70
N ALA A 138 -12.79 11.63 5.88
CA ALA A 138 -13.86 12.23 5.07
C ALA A 138 -13.92 13.75 5.17
N ASP A 139 -13.50 14.32 6.30
CA ASP A 139 -13.35 15.76 6.53
C ASP A 139 -12.10 16.38 5.85
N GLY A 140 -11.30 15.56 5.18
CA GLY A 140 -10.12 15.99 4.44
C GLY A 140 -8.82 16.05 5.24
N ARG A 141 -8.81 15.66 6.52
CA ARG A 141 -7.58 15.63 7.31
C ARG A 141 -6.70 14.45 6.93
N LEU A 142 -5.38 14.68 6.92
CA LEU A 142 -4.38 13.64 6.74
C LEU A 142 -3.96 13.08 8.10
N GLN A 143 -3.65 11.79 8.13
CA GLN A 143 -3.10 11.13 9.31
C GLN A 143 -2.13 10.01 8.93
N VAL A 144 -1.09 9.85 9.75
CA VAL A 144 -0.18 8.70 9.71
C VAL A 144 -0.72 7.61 10.63
N LEU A 145 -0.81 6.38 10.13
CA LEU A 145 -1.18 5.20 10.90
C LEU A 145 -0.47 3.96 10.37
N SER A 146 -0.44 2.89 11.16
CA SER A 146 -0.02 1.57 10.70
C SER A 146 -1.17 0.57 10.75
N SER A 147 -1.07 -0.50 9.98
CA SER A 147 -2.01 -1.62 10.01
C SER A 147 -1.26 -2.95 10.09
N PRO A 148 -1.79 -3.94 10.84
CA PRO A 148 -1.20 -5.26 10.89
C PRO A 148 -1.51 -6.03 9.60
N ASN A 149 -0.59 -6.91 9.23
CA ASN A 149 -0.77 -7.85 8.12
C ASN A 149 -1.16 -7.14 6.80
N GLN A 150 -2.30 -7.51 6.22
CA GLN A 150 -2.84 -6.90 5.00
C GLN A 150 -4.07 -6.04 5.27
N ASP A 151 -4.35 -5.70 6.53
CA ASP A 151 -5.46 -4.82 6.87
C ASP A 151 -5.27 -3.46 6.19
N ASN A 152 -6.35 -2.90 5.65
CA ASN A 152 -6.31 -1.68 4.85
C ASN A 152 -7.14 -0.55 5.53
N PRO A 153 -6.67 0.72 5.51
CA PRO A 153 -7.42 1.86 6.06
C PRO A 153 -8.85 2.04 5.50
N ILE A 154 -9.14 1.53 4.31
CA ILE A 154 -10.48 1.55 3.69
C ILE A 154 -11.54 0.96 4.63
N SER A 155 -11.22 -0.12 5.35
CA SER A 155 -12.15 -0.76 6.30
C SER A 155 -12.46 0.11 7.53
N GLN A 156 -11.73 1.21 7.72
CA GLN A 156 -11.96 2.20 8.78
C GLN A 156 -12.63 3.48 8.23
N GLY A 157 -13.08 3.47 6.97
CA GLY A 157 -13.65 4.66 6.31
C GLY A 157 -12.61 5.71 5.91
N LEU A 158 -11.34 5.32 5.84
CA LEU A 158 -10.23 6.20 5.44
C LEU A 158 -9.80 5.91 4.00
N GLN A 159 -9.34 6.93 3.29
CA GLN A 159 -8.74 6.78 1.98
C GLN A 159 -7.21 6.63 2.11
N PRO A 160 -6.61 5.48 1.75
CA PRO A 160 -5.16 5.32 1.72
C PRO A 160 -4.57 6.07 0.52
N VAL A 161 -3.90 7.18 0.79
CA VAL A 161 -3.29 8.05 -0.24
C VAL A 161 -1.91 7.53 -0.61
N PHE A 162 -1.17 7.05 0.37
CA PHE A 162 0.25 6.68 0.26
C PHE A 162 0.56 5.65 1.35
N GLY A 163 1.45 4.68 1.09
CA GLY A 163 1.80 3.67 2.09
C GLY A 163 3.03 2.86 1.74
N ASN A 164 3.71 2.32 2.75
CA ASN A 164 4.91 1.51 2.59
C ASN A 164 4.73 0.13 3.24
N ASP A 165 5.14 -0.90 2.51
CA ASP A 165 5.15 -2.29 3.00
C ASP A 165 6.31 -2.47 3.97
N VAL A 166 6.01 -2.90 5.21
CA VAL A 166 7.01 -3.23 6.24
C VAL A 166 6.98 -4.70 6.63
N TRP A 167 6.36 -5.56 5.81
CA TRP A 167 6.61 -6.99 5.84
C TRP A 167 8.08 -7.26 5.49
N GLU A 168 8.68 -8.27 6.13
CA GLU A 168 10.09 -8.57 5.91
C GLU A 168 10.40 -8.91 4.45
N HIS A 169 9.48 -9.56 3.72
CA HIS A 169 9.67 -9.85 2.29
C HIS A 169 9.95 -8.61 1.43
N ALA A 170 9.54 -7.41 1.88
CA ALA A 170 9.73 -6.17 1.12
C ALA A 170 11.15 -5.61 1.21
N TYR A 171 11.96 -6.08 2.17
CA TYR A 171 13.29 -5.50 2.41
C TYR A 171 14.38 -6.48 2.82
N TYR A 172 14.05 -7.71 3.23
CA TYR A 172 15.01 -8.56 3.95
C TYR A 172 16.23 -8.96 3.11
N LEU A 173 16.06 -9.18 1.80
CA LEU A 173 17.17 -9.58 0.93
C LEU A 173 18.29 -8.55 0.92
N LYS A 174 17.95 -7.25 0.93
CA LYS A 174 18.91 -6.14 0.91
C LYS A 174 19.24 -5.55 2.28
N TYR A 175 18.25 -5.41 3.15
CA TYR A 175 18.37 -4.70 4.42
C TYR A 175 18.41 -5.61 5.65
N GLN A 176 18.06 -6.89 5.50
CA GLN A 176 17.95 -7.85 6.60
C GLN A 176 17.13 -7.25 7.76
N ASN A 177 17.66 -7.21 8.99
CA ASN A 177 16.98 -6.65 10.16
C ASN A 177 16.90 -5.10 10.16
N ARG A 178 17.55 -4.39 9.23
CA ARG A 178 17.68 -2.93 9.22
C ARG A 178 16.48 -2.27 8.53
N ARG A 179 15.28 -2.49 9.04
CA ARG A 179 14.04 -1.88 8.51
C ARG A 179 14.12 -0.35 8.44
N ALA A 180 14.77 0.29 9.40
CA ALA A 180 14.95 1.74 9.40
C ALA A 180 15.72 2.24 8.15
N ASP A 181 16.75 1.51 7.72
CA ASP A 181 17.52 1.84 6.51
C ASP A 181 16.66 1.69 5.25
N TYR A 182 15.80 0.66 5.19
CA TYR A 182 14.83 0.49 4.11
C TYR A 182 13.82 1.64 4.06
N LEU A 183 13.21 1.98 5.21
CA LEU A 183 12.25 3.08 5.31
C LEU A 183 12.87 4.41 4.86
N GLU A 184 14.13 4.66 5.20
CA GLU A 184 14.84 5.86 4.78
C GLU A 184 15.16 5.85 3.27
N ALA A 185 15.61 4.71 2.74
CA ALA A 185 15.93 4.56 1.33
C ALA A 185 14.70 4.67 0.41
N TRP A 186 13.55 4.16 0.83
CA TRP A 186 12.31 4.13 0.07
C TRP A 186 11.82 5.52 -0.39
N TRP A 187 12.14 6.58 0.34
CA TRP A 187 11.79 7.95 -0.04
C TRP A 187 12.40 8.41 -1.38
N ASN A 188 13.43 7.74 -1.87
CA ASN A 188 14.09 8.08 -3.13
C ASN A 188 13.36 7.54 -4.37
N VAL A 189 12.34 6.70 -4.19
CA VAL A 189 11.58 6.12 -5.32
C VAL A 189 10.14 6.63 -5.39
N ILE A 190 9.75 7.59 -4.56
CA ILE A 190 8.35 8.02 -4.45
C ILE A 190 7.88 8.81 -5.66
N ASN A 191 6.84 8.30 -6.30
CA ASN A 191 6.14 8.95 -7.40
C ASN A 191 5.07 9.93 -6.88
N TRP A 192 5.49 11.15 -6.52
CA TRP A 192 4.60 12.19 -5.98
C TRP A 192 3.45 12.59 -6.92
N GLU A 193 3.63 12.45 -8.23
CA GLU A 193 2.56 12.67 -9.21
C GLU A 193 1.38 11.72 -8.95
N HIS A 194 1.66 10.43 -8.88
CA HIS A 194 0.62 9.43 -8.61
C HIS A 194 0.04 9.57 -7.19
N VAL A 195 0.84 10.00 -6.21
CA VAL A 195 0.32 10.32 -4.87
C VAL A 195 -0.70 11.47 -4.92
N ASN A 196 -0.48 12.50 -5.75
CA ASN A 196 -1.47 13.56 -5.96
C ASN A 196 -2.74 13.03 -6.64
N GLU A 197 -2.61 12.17 -7.65
CA GLU A 197 -3.76 11.53 -8.30
C GLU A 197 -4.60 10.76 -7.26
N ARG A 198 -3.94 9.97 -6.41
CA ARG A 198 -4.62 9.25 -5.33
C ARG A 198 -5.30 10.18 -4.35
N LEU A 199 -4.67 11.29 -3.95
CA LEU A 199 -5.29 12.29 -3.08
C LEU A 199 -6.59 12.87 -3.69
N SER A 200 -6.68 12.93 -5.02
CA SER A 200 -7.82 13.48 -5.77
C SER A 200 -9.01 12.52 -5.91
N LEU A 201 -8.80 11.20 -5.74
CA LEU A 201 -9.83 10.16 -5.96
C LEU A 201 -11.05 10.28 -5.02
N GLY A 202 -10.96 11.12 -3.99
CA GLY A 202 -12.01 11.27 -2.97
C GLY A 202 -12.22 10.02 -2.12
N ILE A 203 -12.93 10.17 -1.01
CA ILE A 203 -13.42 9.02 -0.26
C ILE A 203 -14.68 8.53 -0.97
N LYS A 204 -14.55 7.43 -1.72
CA LYS A 204 -15.72 6.74 -2.29
C LYS A 204 -16.60 6.12 -1.21
#